data_AF-A0A938EP61-F1
#
_entry.id   AF-A0A938EP61-F1
#
_cell.length_a   1.000
_cell.length_b   1.000
_cell.length_c   1.000
_cell.angle_alpha   90.00
_cell.angle_beta   90.00
_cell.angle_gamma   90.00
#
_symmetry.space_group_name_H-M   'P 1'
#
loop_
_entity.id
_entity.type
_entity.pdbx_description
1 polymer ?
#
loop_
_entity_poly.entity_id
_entity_poly.type
_entity_poly.pdbx_seq_one_letter_code
_entity_poly.pdbx_strand_id
1 'polypeptide(L)' 'MPRTYGRVRQALRDAGWRVVRQKGSHRFRVSPDGTRAVSVAGKDSDTMVAGTLASTRRRTGLEDLR' A
#
# COMPACT_ATOMS: atom_id res chain seq x y z
N MET A 1 10.93 -10.18 -4.79
CA MET A 1 9.92 -11.28 -4.75
C MET A 1 8.52 -10.69 -4.93
N PRO A 2 7.55 -11.42 -5.53
CA PRO A 2 6.17 -10.97 -5.55
C PRO A 2 5.67 -10.76 -4.11
N ARG A 3 5.17 -9.56 -3.80
CA ARG A 3 4.58 -9.26 -2.50
C ARG A 3 3.07 -9.32 -2.59
N THR A 4 2.45 -9.92 -1.59
CA THR A 4 0.99 -9.90 -1.49
C THR A 4 0.51 -8.52 -1.08
N TYR A 5 -0.72 -8.14 -1.47
CA TYR A 5 -1.31 -6.88 -1.00
C TYR A 5 -1.37 -6.82 0.52
N GLY A 6 -1.53 -7.96 1.20
CA GLY A 6 -1.47 -8.05 2.66
C GLY A 6 -0.18 -7.55 3.28
N ARG A 7 0.97 -8.01 2.76
CA ARG A 7 2.28 -7.57 3.22
C ARG A 7 2.50 -6.08 3.00
N VAL A 8 2.12 -5.56 1.83
CA VAL A 8 2.18 -4.13 1.54
C VAL A 8 1.29 -3.34 2.51
N ARG A 9 0.10 -3.86 2.82
CA ARG A 9 -0.79 -3.21 3.77
C ARG A 9 -0.26 -3.21 5.19
N GLN A 10 0.46 -4.25 5.59
CA GLN A 10 1.12 -4.30 6.88
C GLN A 10 2.24 -3.27 6.95
N ALA A 11 3.17 -3.27 5.99
CA ALA A 11 4.26 -2.29 5.92
C ALA A 11 3.76 -0.83 5.96
N LEU A 12 2.67 -0.54 5.25
CA LEU A 12 2.04 0.79 5.31
C LEU A 12 1.51 1.12 6.71
N ARG A 13 0.89 0.17 7.42
CA ARG A 13 0.41 0.38 8.79
C ARG A 13 1.58 0.63 9.75
N ASP A 14 2.63 -0.17 9.66
CA ASP A 14 3.85 -0.01 10.47
C ASP A 14 4.52 1.35 10.22
N ALA A 15 4.49 1.84 8.98
CA ALA A 15 4.94 3.18 8.62
C ALA A 15 3.96 4.31 9.00
N GLY A 16 2.88 4.01 9.72
CA GLY A 16 1.91 5.01 10.21
C GLY A 16 0.87 5.47 9.19
N TRP A 17 0.75 4.82 8.03
CA TRP A 17 -0.27 5.17 7.03
C TRP A 17 -1.66 4.79 7.51
N ARG A 18 -2.61 5.70 7.34
CA ARG A 18 -3.99 5.56 7.84
C ARG A 18 -4.96 5.39 6.69
N VAL A 19 -5.98 4.55 6.89
CA VAL A 19 -7.07 4.40 5.92
C VAL A 19 -8.01 5.60 6.04
N VAL A 20 -8.23 6.30 4.94
CA VAL A 20 -9.13 7.47 4.89
C VAL A 20 -10.42 7.18 4.15
N ARG A 21 -10.41 6.22 3.23
CA ARG A 21 -11.58 5.85 2.44
C ARG A 21 -11.47 4.40 1.99
N GLN A 22 -12.61 3.75 1.86
CA GLN A 22 -12.73 2.46 1.21
C GLN A 22 -13.70 2.58 0.03
N LYS A 23 -13.33 2.01 -1.13
CA LYS A 23 -14.20 1.89 -2.29
C LYS A 23 -14.18 0.43 -2.74
N GLY A 24 -15.23 -0.31 -2.40
CA GLY A 24 -15.28 -1.76 -2.56
C GLY A 24 -14.10 -2.42 -1.83
N SER A 25 -13.38 -3.30 -2.51
CA SER A 25 -12.19 -3.93 -1.95
C SER A 25 -11.01 -2.96 -1.77
N HIS A 26 -10.94 -1.85 -2.49
CA HIS A 26 -9.78 -0.94 -2.41
C HIS A 26 -9.83 -0.04 -1.17
N ARG A 27 -8.69 0.07 -0.49
CA ARG A 27 -8.49 0.97 0.65
C ARG A 27 -7.55 2.10 0.25
N PHE A 28 -8.04 3.33 0.35
CA PHE A 28 -7.24 4.53 0.20
C PHE A 28 -6.59 4.86 1.53
N ARG A 29 -5.28 5.08 1.48
CA ARG A 29 -4.44 5.39 2.64
C ARG A 29 -3.68 6.68 2.41
N VAL A 30 -3.51 7.44 3.48
CA VAL A 30 -2.70 8.65 3.49
C VAL A 30 -1.45 8.45 4.35
N SER A 31 -0.38 9.16 4.00
CA SER A 31 0.84 9.20 4.77
C SER A 31 0.61 9.83 6.15
N PRO A 32 1.48 9.57 7.14
CA PRO A 32 1.37 10.17 8.47
C PRO A 32 1.37 11.70 8.43
N ASP A 33 2.13 12.28 7.50
CA ASP A 33 2.24 13.71 7.22
C ASP A 33 1.08 14.26 6.35
N GLY A 34 0.21 13.38 5.81
CA GLY A 34 -0.95 13.74 4.99
C GLY A 34 -0.64 14.18 3.55
N THR A 35 0.62 14.27 3.13
CA THR A 35 1.00 14.76 1.80
C THR A 35 0.84 13.73 0.68
N ARG A 36 0.85 12.43 1.01
CA ARG A 36 0.80 11.35 0.01
C ARG A 36 -0.41 10.46 0.23
N ALA A 37 -0.99 9.99 -0.87
CA ALA A 37 -2.11 9.05 -0.85
C ALA A 37 -1.89 7.88 -1.80
N VAL A 38 -2.24 6.68 -1.36
CA VAL A 38 -2.17 5.45 -2.14
C VAL A 38 -3.43 4.62 -2.01
N SER A 39 -3.83 3.97 -3.10
CA SER A 39 -4.92 3.00 -3.09
C SER A 39 -4.34 1.60 -3.16
N VAL A 40 -4.71 0.75 -2.21
CA VAL A 40 -4.21 -0.62 -2.10
C VAL A 40 -5.39 -1.58 -2.12
N ALA A 41 -5.28 -2.65 -2.90
CA ALA A 41 -6.36 -3.63 -3.01
C ALA A 41 -6.67 -4.35 -1.68
N GLY A 42 -7.91 -4.82 -1.59
CA GLY A 42 -8.49 -5.38 -0.37
C GLY A 42 -8.13 -6.84 -0.11
N LYS A 43 -7.85 -7.57 -1.19
CA LYS A 43 -7.64 -9.00 -1.19
C LYS A 43 -6.22 -9.29 -0.72
N ASP A 44 -6.11 -9.74 0.53
CA ASP A 44 -4.84 -9.87 1.24
C ASP A 44 -3.89 -10.87 0.58
N SER A 45 -4.45 -12.01 0.16
CA SER A 45 -3.74 -13.15 -0.45
C SER A 45 -3.35 -12.94 -1.92
N ASP A 46 -3.81 -11.86 -2.54
CA ASP A 46 -3.54 -11.60 -3.95
C ASP A 46 -2.13 -11.01 -4.12
N THR A 47 -1.47 -11.37 -5.22
CA THR A 47 -0.12 -10.92 -5.49
C THR A 47 -0.14 -9.58 -6.19
N MET A 48 0.55 -8.59 -5.64
CA MET A 48 0.71 -7.30 -6.30
C MET A 48 1.66 -7.47 -7.49
N VAL A 49 1.17 -7.18 -8.69
CA VAL A 49 2.00 -7.19 -9.91
C VAL A 49 3.16 -6.21 -9.78
N ALA A 50 4.31 -6.54 -10.37
CA ALA A 50 5.56 -5.79 -10.16
C ALA A 50 5.45 -4.29 -10.49
N GLY A 51 4.68 -3.92 -11.52
CA GLY A 51 4.44 -2.51 -11.87
C GLY A 51 3.64 -1.74 -10.81
N THR A 52 2.63 -2.38 -10.21
CA THR A 52 1.85 -1.81 -9.11
C THR A 52 2.69 -1.70 -7.84
N LEU A 53 3.55 -2.69 -7.58
CA LEU A 53 4.50 -2.63 -6.45
C LEU A 53 5.52 -1.50 -6.62
N ALA A 54 6.11 -1.36 -7.81
CA ALA A 54 7.07 -0.30 -8.11
C ALA A 54 6.45 1.10 -7.99
N SER A 55 5.23 1.29 -8.51
CA SER A 55 4.51 2.56 -8.38
C SER A 55 4.10 2.86 -6.93
N THR A 56 3.67 1.85 -6.17
CA THR A 56 3.40 1.98 -4.73
C THR A 56 4.66 2.36 -3.97
N ARG A 57 5.81 1.74 -4.27
CA ARG A 57 7.11 2.08 -3.68
C ARG A 57 7.47 3.54 -3.94
N ARG A 58 7.38 4.00 -5.19
CA ARG A 58 7.68 5.41 -5.54
C ARG A 58 6.79 6.41 -4.79
N ARG A 59 5.51 6.08 -4.60
CA ARG A 59 4.55 6.95 -3.90
C ARG A 59 4.68 6.90 -2.38
N THR A 60 5.20 5.81 -1.82
CA THR A 60 5.24 5.63 -0.36
C THR A 60 6.62 5.92 0.21
N GLY A 61 7.67 5.80 -0.60
CA GLY A 61 9.07 5.91 -0.16
C GLY A 61 9.53 4.71 0.68
N LEU A 62 8.72 3.66 0.82
CA LEU A 62 9.04 2.51 1.67
C LEU A 62 10.00 1.57 0.96
N GLU A 63 11.26 1.57 1.42
CA GLU A 63 12.28 0.63 0.97
C GLU A 63 12.04 -0.80 1.45
N ASP A 64 11.28 -0.97 2.54
CA ASP A 64 10.84 -2.28 3.03
C ASP A 64 10.05 -3.07 1.97
N LEU A 65 9.52 -2.41 0.93
CA LEU A 65 8.84 -3.05 -0.19
C LEU A 65 9.79 -3.68 -1.25
N ARG A 66 11.11 -3.69 -1.01
CA ARG A 66 12.15 -4.25 -1.90
C ARG A 66 12.13 -5.78 -1.98
#